data_AF-M1J1L0-F1
#
_entry.id   AF-M1J1L0-F1
#
_cell.length_a   1.000
_cell.length_b   1.000
_cell.length_c   1.000
_cell.angle_alpha   90.00
_cell.angle_beta   90.00
_cell.angle_gamma   90.00
#
_symmetry.space_group_name_H-M   'P 1'
#
loop_
_entity.id
_entity.type
_entity.pdbx_description
1 polymer ?
#
loop_
_entity_poly.entity_id
_entity_poly.type
_entity_poly.pdbx_seq_one_letter_code
_entity_poly.pdbx_strand_id
1 'polypeptide(L)'
;MIYMKRRKTRGLAGLDTAIILIAFIITAAVLAYVAVNMGLFVTQKAKTTINKGEETASTALSLSGNVLYAVNYPTNTKSYWMYFTVSPSSGVSSVDLSPSTTAISFTAASRGVSLSNIYQFSLLSVLPSQVNNKVQVKLGTSIINLTLAFSSNSAGQTYVYYSDPNYALLALNYTLGQEVKGGQLTSSPLYIISNTSIVASKPWLKNDNVFTFNISVNGTEVEYYAYVNKTFAFTYPVSGFPLAGSDIAPAGSVIGVMILFGPGEATNVFQYETVTIQITPNIGSPLTISQYIYQPDGKVTVIG
;
A
#
# COMPACT_ATOMS: atom_id res chain seq x y z
N MET A 1 -46.84 -90.38 -34.86
CA MET A 1 -45.41 -90.05 -34.71
C MET A 1 -45.24 -88.57 -35.01
N ILE A 2 -45.02 -87.73 -34.00
CA ILE A 2 -44.94 -86.26 -34.14
C ILE A 2 -43.45 -85.88 -34.17
N TYR A 3 -43.00 -85.28 -35.26
CA TYR A 3 -41.61 -84.83 -35.42
C TYR A 3 -41.48 -83.37 -34.96
N MET A 4 -40.81 -83.15 -33.81
CA MET A 4 -40.57 -81.82 -33.27
C MET A 4 -39.24 -81.24 -33.79
N LYS A 5 -39.33 -80.26 -34.69
CA LYS A 5 -38.20 -79.52 -35.27
C LYS A 5 -37.62 -78.57 -34.21
N ARG A 6 -36.48 -78.92 -33.59
CA ARG A 6 -35.73 -78.01 -32.70
C ARG A 6 -35.15 -76.85 -33.51
N ARG A 7 -35.69 -75.63 -33.35
CA ARG A 7 -35.06 -74.39 -33.83
C ARG A 7 -33.76 -74.16 -33.03
N LYS A 8 -32.61 -74.11 -33.72
CA LYS A 8 -31.33 -73.68 -33.12
C LYS A 8 -31.29 -72.15 -33.04
N THR A 9 -31.50 -71.59 -31.86
CA THR A 9 -31.35 -70.15 -31.53
C THR A 9 -29.89 -69.74 -31.33
N ARG A 10 -28.99 -70.11 -32.25
CA ARG A 10 -27.54 -69.90 -32.10
C ARG A 10 -27.01 -68.53 -32.54
N GLY A 11 -27.87 -67.65 -33.09
CA GLY A 11 -27.50 -66.30 -33.53
C GLY A 11 -27.77 -65.17 -32.52
N LEU A 12 -28.45 -65.46 -31.39
CA LEU A 12 -28.88 -64.43 -30.44
C LEU A 12 -27.77 -64.03 -29.43
N ALA A 13 -26.91 -64.98 -29.03
CA ALA A 13 -25.88 -64.76 -28.01
C ALA A 13 -24.79 -63.74 -28.43
N GLY A 14 -24.55 -63.56 -29.74
CA GLY A 14 -23.63 -62.55 -30.26
C GLY A 14 -24.17 -61.11 -30.15
N LEU A 15 -25.50 -60.96 -30.24
CA LEU A 15 -26.16 -59.68 -30.06
C LEU A 15 -26.16 -59.27 -28.59
N ASP A 16 -26.45 -60.20 -27.67
CA ASP A 16 -26.44 -59.91 -26.24
C ASP A 16 -25.04 -59.52 -25.74
N THR A 17 -24.00 -60.20 -26.23
CA THR A 17 -22.60 -59.85 -25.91
C THR A 17 -22.18 -58.50 -26.51
N ALA A 18 -22.66 -58.14 -27.70
CA ALA A 18 -22.42 -56.82 -28.29
C ALA A 18 -23.09 -55.68 -27.50
N ILE A 19 -24.30 -55.89 -26.98
CA ILE A 19 -24.98 -54.90 -26.12
C ILE A 19 -24.20 -54.69 -24.82
N ILE A 20 -23.73 -55.77 -24.19
CA ILE A 20 -22.89 -55.69 -22.98
C ILE A 20 -21.58 -54.93 -23.27
N LEU A 21 -20.95 -55.19 -24.42
CA LEU A 21 -19.72 -54.50 -24.84
C LEU A 21 -19.94 -52.99 -24.99
N ILE A 22 -21.04 -52.55 -25.63
CA ILE A 22 -21.37 -51.13 -25.78
C ILE A 22 -21.61 -50.48 -24.42
N ALA A 23 -22.37 -51.13 -23.52
CA ALA A 23 -22.59 -50.63 -22.17
C ALA A 23 -21.27 -50.49 -21.38
N PHE A 24 -20.35 -51.44 -21.53
CA PHE A 24 -19.03 -51.38 -20.90
C PHE A 24 -18.17 -50.24 -21.47
N ILE A 25 -18.18 -50.04 -22.80
CA ILE A 25 -17.46 -48.94 -23.44
C ILE A 25 -18.02 -47.58 -23.00
N ILE A 26 -19.35 -47.43 -22.92
CA ILE A 26 -19.97 -46.18 -22.47
C ILE A 26 -19.62 -45.90 -21.01
N THR A 27 -19.72 -46.89 -20.13
CA THR A 27 -19.35 -46.72 -18.71
C THR A 27 -17.87 -46.38 -18.55
N ALA A 28 -16.98 -47.04 -19.31
CA ALA A 28 -15.56 -46.71 -19.34
C ALA A 28 -15.31 -45.28 -19.85
N ALA A 29 -15.99 -44.84 -20.91
CA ALA A 29 -15.86 -43.51 -21.49
C ALA A 29 -16.34 -42.41 -20.51
N VAL A 30 -17.46 -42.63 -19.82
CA VAL A 30 -17.97 -41.71 -18.80
C VAL A 30 -17.00 -41.64 -17.61
N LEU A 31 -16.48 -42.79 -17.16
CA LEU A 31 -15.52 -42.83 -16.05
C LEU A 31 -14.20 -42.12 -16.42
N ALA A 32 -13.73 -42.29 -17.66
CA ALA A 32 -12.57 -41.57 -18.19
C ALA A 32 -12.83 -40.05 -18.29
N TYR A 33 -14.00 -39.63 -18.76
CA TYR A 33 -14.38 -38.21 -18.82
C TYR A 33 -14.38 -37.57 -17.42
N VAL A 34 -14.97 -38.24 -16.43
CA VAL A 34 -14.98 -37.79 -15.04
C VAL A 34 -13.56 -37.73 -14.48
N ALA A 35 -12.75 -38.78 -14.70
CA ALA A 35 -11.38 -38.83 -14.22
C ALA A 35 -10.51 -37.71 -14.82
N VAL A 36 -10.65 -37.42 -16.12
CA VAL A 36 -9.93 -36.32 -16.77
C VAL A 36 -10.37 -34.97 -16.22
N ASN A 37 -11.67 -34.72 -16.08
CA ASN A 37 -12.16 -33.43 -15.57
C ASN A 37 -11.78 -33.20 -14.11
N MET A 38 -11.90 -34.23 -13.26
CA MET A 38 -11.44 -34.17 -11.88
C MET A 38 -9.91 -33.99 -11.83
N GLY A 39 -9.15 -34.66 -12.70
CA GLY A 39 -7.71 -34.47 -12.84
C GLY A 39 -7.34 -33.04 -13.25
N LEU A 40 -8.05 -32.46 -14.21
CA LEU A 40 -7.87 -31.06 -14.61
C LEU A 40 -8.21 -30.08 -13.48
N PHE A 41 -9.28 -30.33 -12.73
CA PHE A 41 -9.62 -29.52 -11.56
C PHE A 41 -8.53 -29.59 -10.48
N VAL A 42 -8.04 -30.81 -10.17
CA VAL A 42 -6.97 -31.02 -9.19
C VAL A 42 -5.67 -30.34 -9.63
N THR A 43 -5.29 -30.43 -10.90
CA THR A 43 -4.08 -29.77 -11.42
C THR A 43 -4.20 -28.24 -11.41
N GLN A 44 -5.36 -27.67 -11.76
CA GLN A 44 -5.61 -26.23 -11.62
C GLN A 44 -5.55 -25.79 -10.15
N LYS A 45 -6.13 -26.57 -9.24
CA LYS A 45 -6.07 -26.30 -7.81
C LYS A 45 -4.65 -26.41 -7.25
N ALA A 46 -3.88 -27.40 -7.71
CA ALA A 46 -2.46 -27.55 -7.35
C ALA A 46 -1.65 -26.34 -7.83
N LYS A 47 -1.83 -25.91 -9.09
CA LYS A 47 -1.17 -24.72 -9.65
C LYS A 47 -1.47 -23.46 -8.83
N THR A 48 -2.74 -23.21 -8.51
CA THR A 48 -3.12 -22.04 -7.68
C THR A 48 -2.54 -22.11 -6.27
N THR A 49 -2.45 -23.31 -5.69
CA THR A 49 -1.87 -23.50 -4.34
C THR A 49 -0.36 -23.31 -4.35
N ILE A 50 0.34 -23.82 -5.37
CA ILE A 50 1.78 -23.63 -5.55
C ILE A 50 2.10 -22.14 -5.69
N ASN A 51 1.39 -21.43 -6.56
CA ASN A 51 1.60 -19.99 -6.76
C ASN A 51 1.36 -19.19 -5.46
N LYS A 52 0.29 -19.49 -4.72
CA LYS A 52 0.04 -18.83 -3.42
C LYS A 52 1.10 -19.19 -2.38
N GLY A 53 1.60 -20.41 -2.40
CA GLY A 53 2.69 -20.85 -1.53
C GLY A 53 3.97 -20.07 -1.81
N GLU A 54 4.30 -19.85 -3.09
CA GLU A 54 5.42 -19.01 -3.52
C GLU A 54 5.23 -17.55 -3.08
N GLU A 55 4.04 -16.96 -3.32
CA GLU A 55 3.72 -15.60 -2.88
C GLU A 55 3.81 -15.44 -1.35
N THR A 56 3.50 -16.48 -0.58
CA THR A 56 3.53 -16.44 0.89
C THR A 56 4.94 -16.69 1.46
N ALA A 57 5.76 -17.49 0.78
CA ALA A 57 7.13 -17.77 1.20
C ALA A 57 8.09 -16.60 0.86
N SER A 58 7.83 -15.91 -0.25
CA SER A 58 8.62 -14.75 -0.68
C SER A 58 8.24 -13.49 0.11
N THR A 59 9.13 -12.50 0.14
CA THR A 59 8.81 -11.18 0.71
C THR A 59 7.93 -10.43 -0.28
N ALA A 60 6.73 -10.02 0.13
CA ALA A 60 5.78 -9.40 -0.79
C ALA A 60 6.16 -7.98 -1.24
N LEU A 61 6.98 -7.30 -0.44
CA LEU A 61 7.44 -5.94 -0.70
C LEU A 61 8.96 -5.88 -0.70
N SER A 62 9.50 -4.95 -1.48
CA SER A 62 10.92 -4.62 -1.54
C SER A 62 11.11 -3.12 -1.35
N LEU A 63 12.22 -2.72 -0.73
CA LEU A 63 12.61 -1.31 -0.64
C LEU A 63 13.01 -0.81 -2.04
N SER A 64 12.35 0.24 -2.48
CA SER A 64 12.46 0.80 -3.84
C SER A 64 12.99 2.23 -3.75
N GLY A 65 14.21 2.43 -3.28
CA GLY A 65 14.83 3.75 -3.11
C GLY A 65 15.58 3.89 -1.79
N ASN A 66 15.81 5.15 -1.38
CA ASN A 66 16.52 5.48 -0.16
C ASN A 66 15.56 5.81 0.98
N VAL A 67 16.02 5.61 2.21
CA VAL A 67 15.32 6.08 3.41
C VAL A 67 15.80 7.50 3.71
N LEU A 68 14.88 8.45 3.66
CA LEU A 68 15.08 9.83 4.04
C LEU A 68 14.58 10.04 5.46
N TYR A 69 15.28 10.87 6.22
CA TYR A 69 14.94 11.18 7.61
C TYR A 69 15.16 12.67 7.86
N ALA A 70 14.21 13.30 8.53
CA ALA A 70 14.22 14.72 8.83
C ALA A 70 14.19 14.99 10.34
N VAL A 71 15.05 15.91 10.74
CA VAL A 71 15.18 16.42 12.11
C VAL A 71 15.13 17.94 12.12
N ASN A 72 14.98 18.52 13.31
CA ASN A 72 15.21 19.93 13.54
C ASN A 72 16.70 20.26 13.44
N TYR A 73 17.22 20.47 12.24
CA TYR A 73 18.57 20.99 12.05
C TYR A 73 18.60 22.52 12.25
N PRO A 74 19.63 23.11 12.88
CA PRO A 74 20.84 22.48 13.43
C PRO A 74 20.74 22.04 14.90
N THR A 75 19.60 22.26 15.56
CA THR A 75 19.51 21.99 17.01
C THR A 75 19.51 20.49 17.34
N ASN A 76 19.13 19.65 16.39
CA ASN A 76 18.96 18.20 16.47
C ASN A 76 18.21 17.78 17.75
N THR A 77 17.15 18.53 18.09
CA THR A 77 16.35 18.28 19.31
C THR A 77 15.08 17.49 19.05
N LYS A 78 14.62 17.43 17.80
CA LYS A 78 13.37 16.77 17.43
C LYS A 78 13.48 16.00 16.11
N SER A 79 12.92 14.81 16.07
CA SER A 79 12.61 14.05 14.85
C SER A 79 11.28 14.51 14.26
N TYR A 80 11.21 14.70 12.95
CA TYR A 80 9.98 15.12 12.28
C TYR A 80 9.33 13.98 11.53
N TRP A 81 10.05 13.42 10.58
CA TRP A 81 9.49 12.39 9.72
C TRP A 81 10.57 11.50 9.10
N MET A 82 10.13 10.35 8.63
CA MET A 82 10.92 9.43 7.83
C MET A 82 10.13 9.09 6.57
N TYR A 83 10.78 9.09 5.43
CA TYR A 83 10.16 8.82 4.14
C TYR A 83 10.98 7.79 3.38
N PHE A 84 10.32 6.80 2.80
CA PHE A 84 10.94 5.82 1.93
C PHE A 84 9.89 5.26 0.98
N THR A 85 10.35 4.56 -0.04
CA THR A 85 9.49 4.00 -1.08
C THR A 85 9.62 2.49 -1.12
N VAL A 86 8.51 1.80 -1.33
CA VAL A 86 8.44 0.35 -1.45
C VAL A 86 7.71 -0.05 -2.71
N SER A 87 8.04 -1.22 -3.24
CA SER A 87 7.40 -1.80 -4.42
C SER A 87 7.05 -3.25 -4.16
N PRO A 88 5.92 -3.76 -4.70
CA PRO A 88 5.68 -5.19 -4.77
C PRO A 88 6.89 -5.90 -5.37
N SER A 89 7.36 -6.95 -4.70
CA SER A 89 8.53 -7.71 -5.12
C SER A 89 8.29 -8.41 -6.46
N SER A 90 9.37 -8.70 -7.19
CA SER A 90 9.31 -9.50 -8.41
C SER A 90 8.71 -10.88 -8.11
N GLY A 91 7.62 -11.23 -8.80
CA GLY A 91 6.90 -12.49 -8.61
C GLY A 91 5.57 -12.35 -7.87
N VAL A 92 5.30 -11.20 -7.25
CA VAL A 92 3.99 -10.90 -6.64
C VAL A 92 3.15 -10.07 -7.60
N SER A 93 1.92 -10.51 -7.85
CA SER A 93 1.01 -9.84 -8.79
C SER A 93 0.50 -8.49 -8.26
N SER A 94 0.18 -8.43 -6.96
CA SER A 94 -0.24 -7.23 -6.26
C SER A 94 -0.18 -7.42 -4.75
N VAL A 95 -0.08 -6.33 -3.99
CA VAL A 95 -0.11 -6.32 -2.52
C VAL A 95 -1.22 -5.41 -2.04
N ASP A 96 -2.05 -5.88 -1.10
CA ASP A 96 -3.04 -5.03 -0.44
C ASP A 96 -2.34 -4.29 0.70
N LEU A 97 -2.33 -2.96 0.60
CA LEU A 97 -1.72 -2.07 1.58
C LEU A 97 -2.79 -1.33 2.39
N SER A 98 -4.00 -1.88 2.54
CA SER A 98 -4.98 -1.30 3.46
C SER A 98 -4.46 -1.27 4.91
N PRO A 99 -4.68 -0.19 5.69
CA PRO A 99 -4.35 -0.15 7.12
C PRO A 99 -5.03 -1.24 7.95
N SER A 100 -6.06 -1.90 7.40
CA SER A 100 -6.77 -3.02 8.05
C SER A 100 -6.06 -4.37 7.91
N THR A 101 -5.20 -4.53 6.89
CA THR A 101 -4.57 -5.81 6.54
C THR A 101 -3.05 -5.76 6.56
N THR A 102 -2.47 -4.56 6.48
CA THR A 102 -1.03 -4.32 6.56
C THR A 102 -0.69 -3.61 7.87
N ALA A 103 0.48 -3.89 8.44
CA ALA A 103 1.01 -3.18 9.59
C ALA A 103 2.40 -2.61 9.29
N ILE A 104 2.70 -1.41 9.83
CA ILE A 104 4.04 -0.81 9.79
C ILE A 104 4.49 -0.59 11.23
N SER A 105 5.66 -1.10 11.58
CA SER A 105 6.26 -0.94 12.90
C SER A 105 7.63 -0.28 12.78
N PHE A 106 8.01 0.49 13.79
CA PHE A 106 9.26 1.23 13.83
C PHE A 106 9.96 0.96 15.17
N THR A 107 11.25 0.66 15.13
CA THR A 107 12.06 0.40 16.32
C THR A 107 13.37 1.17 16.24
N ALA A 108 13.71 1.89 17.31
CA ALA A 108 15.01 2.49 17.55
C ALA A 108 15.51 1.99 18.92
N ALA A 109 16.25 0.87 18.88
CA ALA A 109 16.60 0.11 20.08
C ALA A 109 17.48 0.91 21.06
N SER A 110 18.43 1.70 20.55
CA SER A 110 19.34 2.49 21.39
C SER A 110 18.63 3.62 22.15
N ARG A 111 17.46 4.05 21.67
CA ARG A 111 16.60 5.04 22.33
C ARG A 111 15.44 4.42 23.11
N GLY A 112 15.32 3.09 23.12
CA GLY A 112 14.21 2.40 23.77
C GLY A 112 12.84 2.65 23.12
N VAL A 113 12.82 3.11 21.87
CA VAL A 113 11.58 3.38 21.13
C VAL A 113 11.18 2.15 20.35
N SER A 114 9.98 1.63 20.63
CA SER A 114 9.39 0.51 19.91
C SER A 114 7.92 0.80 19.63
N LEU A 115 7.63 1.15 18.39
CA LEU A 115 6.30 1.51 17.92
C LEU A 115 5.71 0.36 17.10
N SER A 116 4.70 -0.30 17.66
CA SER A 116 3.99 -1.38 16.99
C SER A 116 2.79 -0.84 16.23
N ASN A 117 2.63 -1.29 14.98
CA ASN A 117 1.54 -0.95 14.08
C ASN A 117 1.12 0.54 14.10
N ILE A 118 2.03 1.40 13.67
CA ILE A 118 1.77 2.84 13.49
C ILE A 118 1.06 3.15 12.17
N TYR A 119 0.77 2.16 11.34
CA TYR A 119 0.12 2.38 10.04
C TYR A 119 -1.38 2.64 10.21
N GLN A 120 -1.80 3.87 9.91
CA GLN A 120 -3.16 4.31 10.20
C GLN A 120 -3.94 4.80 8.98
N PHE A 121 -3.25 5.35 7.96
CA PHE A 121 -3.92 6.00 6.84
C PHE A 121 -3.34 5.60 5.49
N SER A 122 -4.20 5.49 4.48
CA SER A 122 -3.81 5.22 3.09
C SER A 122 -4.38 6.30 2.18
N LEU A 123 -3.58 6.80 1.26
CA LEU A 123 -4.02 7.61 0.14
C LEU A 123 -4.10 6.80 -1.17
N LEU A 124 -3.91 5.47 -1.14
CA LEU A 124 -3.96 4.63 -2.34
C LEU A 124 -5.38 4.55 -2.91
N SER A 125 -6.38 4.47 -2.04
CA SER A 125 -7.80 4.43 -2.41
C SER A 125 -8.43 5.82 -2.63
N VAL A 126 -7.72 6.91 -2.35
CA VAL A 126 -8.25 8.27 -2.51
C VAL A 126 -8.31 8.65 -4.00
N LEU A 127 -9.50 8.99 -4.48
CA LEU A 127 -9.72 9.41 -5.85
C LEU A 127 -9.25 10.87 -6.06
N PRO A 128 -8.68 11.22 -7.23
CA PRO A 128 -8.29 12.58 -7.54
C PRO A 128 -9.44 13.57 -7.37
N SER A 129 -10.66 13.18 -7.74
CA SER A 129 -11.87 14.01 -7.59
C SER A 129 -12.19 14.40 -6.14
N GLN A 130 -11.75 13.61 -5.15
CA GLN A 130 -11.97 13.91 -3.73
C GLN A 130 -11.06 15.05 -3.25
N VAL A 131 -9.85 15.15 -3.77
CA VAL A 131 -8.81 16.11 -3.32
C VAL A 131 -8.52 17.22 -4.33
N ASN A 132 -9.09 17.18 -5.53
CA ASN A 132 -8.83 18.15 -6.59
C ASN A 132 -9.33 19.56 -6.22
N ASN A 133 -8.46 20.56 -6.37
CA ASN A 133 -8.74 21.98 -6.15
C ASN A 133 -9.28 22.31 -4.74
N LYS A 134 -9.01 21.45 -3.75
CA LYS A 134 -9.52 21.60 -2.39
C LYS A 134 -8.63 22.44 -1.49
N VAL A 135 -7.35 22.59 -1.84
CA VAL A 135 -6.42 23.47 -1.13
C VAL A 135 -6.36 24.79 -1.87
N GLN A 136 -6.56 25.89 -1.14
CA GLN A 136 -6.47 27.24 -1.64
C GLN A 136 -5.23 27.92 -1.11
N VAL A 137 -4.50 28.54 -2.03
CA VAL A 137 -3.28 29.28 -1.76
C VAL A 137 -3.53 30.74 -2.09
N LYS A 138 -3.32 31.62 -1.11
CA LYS A 138 -3.38 33.06 -1.33
C LYS A 138 -2.00 33.55 -1.78
N LEU A 139 -1.93 34.11 -2.98
CA LEU A 139 -0.72 34.71 -3.52
C LEU A 139 -0.99 36.20 -3.80
N GLY A 140 -0.54 37.07 -2.88
CA GLY A 140 -0.91 38.48 -2.90
C GLY A 140 -2.42 38.67 -2.75
N THR A 141 -3.07 39.23 -3.76
CA THR A 141 -4.53 39.41 -3.83
C THR A 141 -5.26 38.25 -4.51
N SER A 142 -4.54 37.34 -5.19
CA SER A 142 -5.12 36.21 -5.93
C SER A 142 -5.25 34.96 -5.05
N ILE A 143 -6.25 34.13 -5.36
CA ILE A 143 -6.43 32.81 -4.76
C ILE A 143 -6.25 31.77 -5.86
N ILE A 144 -5.37 30.80 -5.63
CA ILE A 144 -5.07 29.70 -6.54
C ILE A 144 -5.56 28.40 -5.90
N ASN A 145 -6.29 27.58 -6.65
CA ASN A 145 -6.66 26.23 -6.22
C ASN A 145 -5.55 25.25 -6.60
N LEU A 146 -5.21 24.34 -5.70
CA LEU A 146 -4.17 23.33 -5.90
C LEU A 146 -4.80 21.96 -6.18
N THR A 147 -4.41 21.34 -7.30
CA THR A 147 -4.64 19.92 -7.57
C THR A 147 -3.58 19.11 -6.82
N LEU A 148 -4.02 18.20 -5.95
CA LEU A 148 -3.11 17.46 -5.06
C LEU A 148 -2.77 16.05 -5.55
N ALA A 149 -3.74 15.40 -6.20
CA ALA A 149 -3.56 14.08 -6.78
C ALA A 149 -3.77 14.16 -8.29
N PHE A 150 -2.91 13.47 -9.02
CA PHE A 150 -2.89 13.42 -10.46
C PHE A 150 -3.33 12.04 -10.93
N SER A 151 -3.77 11.95 -12.18
CA SER A 151 -4.11 10.68 -12.79
C SER A 151 -3.47 10.49 -14.14
N SER A 152 -3.20 9.24 -14.48
CA SER A 152 -2.74 8.82 -15.80
C SER A 152 -3.55 7.62 -16.27
N ASN A 153 -3.86 7.57 -17.57
CA ASN A 153 -4.54 6.42 -18.16
C ASN A 153 -3.52 5.58 -18.92
N SER A 154 -3.50 4.28 -18.68
CA SER A 154 -2.64 3.34 -19.41
C SER A 154 -3.34 2.00 -19.52
N ALA A 155 -3.36 1.43 -20.74
CA ALA A 155 -4.04 0.16 -21.04
C ALA A 155 -5.51 0.08 -20.56
N GLY A 156 -6.25 1.20 -20.61
CA GLY A 156 -7.66 1.26 -20.17
C GLY A 156 -7.86 1.41 -18.65
N GLN A 157 -6.79 1.38 -17.85
CA GLN A 157 -6.83 1.58 -16.41
C GLN A 157 -6.49 3.03 -16.04
N THR A 158 -7.20 3.59 -15.06
CA THR A 158 -6.88 4.89 -14.47
C THR A 158 -6.07 4.70 -13.20
N TYR A 159 -4.96 5.39 -13.17
CA TYR A 159 -3.94 5.32 -12.15
C TYR A 159 -3.84 6.65 -11.41
N VAL A 160 -3.58 6.62 -10.10
CA VAL A 160 -3.54 7.81 -9.24
C VAL A 160 -2.16 7.99 -8.64
N TYR A 161 -1.71 9.24 -8.52
CA TYR A 161 -0.41 9.55 -7.94
C TYR A 161 -0.25 10.94 -7.35
N TYR A 162 0.79 11.08 -6.54
CA TYR A 162 1.26 12.33 -5.99
C TYR A 162 2.62 12.65 -6.59
N SER A 163 2.79 13.87 -7.07
CA SER A 163 4.03 14.33 -7.71
C SER A 163 5.21 14.36 -6.74
N ASP A 164 4.95 14.59 -5.45
CA ASP A 164 5.94 14.57 -4.38
C ASP A 164 5.27 14.26 -3.01
N PRO A 165 6.07 14.01 -1.93
CA PRO A 165 5.54 13.76 -0.59
C PRO A 165 4.74 14.92 0.01
N ASN A 166 5.02 16.17 -0.37
CA ASN A 166 4.37 17.36 0.19
C ASN A 166 2.92 17.49 -0.34
N TYR A 167 2.68 17.19 -1.62
CA TYR A 167 1.31 17.09 -2.15
C TYR A 167 0.52 15.96 -1.47
N ALA A 168 1.16 14.83 -1.19
CA ALA A 168 0.55 13.74 -0.44
C ALA A 168 0.18 14.18 0.99
N LEU A 169 1.07 14.89 1.70
CA LEU A 169 0.78 15.47 3.02
C LEU A 169 -0.42 16.42 3.00
N LEU A 170 -0.49 17.32 2.01
CA LEU A 170 -1.64 18.22 1.86
C LEU A 170 -2.94 17.46 1.58
N ALA A 171 -2.89 16.42 0.75
CA ALA A 171 -4.05 15.59 0.46
C ALA A 171 -4.52 14.83 1.70
N LEU A 172 -3.58 14.26 2.48
CA LEU A 172 -3.87 13.62 3.74
C LEU A 172 -4.53 14.59 4.72
N ASN A 173 -3.97 15.79 4.90
CA ASN A 173 -4.55 16.83 5.76
C ASN A 173 -6.01 17.17 5.36
N TYR A 174 -6.29 17.24 4.06
CA TYR A 174 -7.67 17.43 3.59
C TYR A 174 -8.56 16.24 3.93
N THR A 175 -8.14 15.01 3.58
CA THR A 175 -8.91 13.78 3.83
C THR A 175 -9.22 13.62 5.32
N LEU A 176 -8.23 13.75 6.20
CA LEU A 176 -8.41 13.71 7.65
C LEU A 176 -9.38 14.79 8.15
N GLY A 177 -9.28 16.00 7.60
CA GLY A 177 -10.22 17.08 7.90
C GLY A 177 -11.67 16.75 7.54
N GLN A 178 -11.88 15.98 6.47
CA GLN A 178 -13.21 15.51 6.08
C GLN A 178 -13.69 14.36 6.96
N GLU A 179 -12.82 13.44 7.37
CA GLU A 179 -13.14 12.39 8.34
C GLU A 179 -13.55 12.96 9.70
N VAL A 180 -12.88 14.04 10.14
CA VAL A 180 -13.26 14.75 11.37
C VAL A 180 -14.64 15.40 11.25
N LYS A 181 -14.92 16.08 10.13
CA LYS A 181 -16.25 16.69 9.88
C LYS A 181 -17.35 15.64 9.72
N GLY A 182 -17.01 14.49 9.15
CA GLY A 182 -17.91 13.35 9.00
C GLY A 182 -18.12 12.56 10.29
N GLY A 183 -17.43 12.91 11.38
CA GLY A 183 -17.54 12.24 12.68
C GLY A 183 -16.82 10.89 12.78
N GLN A 184 -16.01 10.52 11.77
CA GLN A 184 -15.21 9.28 11.77
C GLN A 184 -13.98 9.41 12.67
N LEU A 185 -13.42 10.63 12.78
CA LEU A 185 -12.32 10.96 13.68
C LEU A 185 -12.74 12.05 14.67
N THR A 186 -12.37 11.89 15.95
CA THR A 186 -12.59 12.95 16.96
C THR A 186 -11.65 14.14 16.76
N SER A 187 -10.42 13.89 16.34
CA SER A 187 -9.39 14.92 16.10
C SER A 187 -8.44 14.46 15.00
N SER A 188 -7.93 15.42 14.21
CA SER A 188 -6.97 15.12 13.17
C SER A 188 -5.57 14.94 13.77
N PRO A 189 -4.86 13.84 13.47
CA PRO A 189 -3.48 13.62 13.94
C PRO A 189 -2.46 14.49 13.19
N LEU A 190 -2.86 15.10 12.08
CA LEU A 190 -2.05 16.00 11.26
C LEU A 190 -2.88 17.25 10.93
N TYR A 191 -2.29 18.42 11.09
CA TYR A 191 -2.91 19.68 10.69
C TYR A 191 -1.90 20.53 9.93
N ILE A 192 -2.24 20.93 8.70
CA ILE A 192 -1.36 21.71 7.83
C ILE A 192 -2.03 23.01 7.40
N ILE A 193 -1.29 24.11 7.49
CA ILE A 193 -1.72 25.45 7.09
C ILE A 193 -0.55 26.25 6.49
N SER A 194 -0.86 27.23 5.65
CA SER A 194 0.12 28.19 5.10
C SER A 194 0.00 29.60 5.70
N ASN A 195 -1.00 29.86 6.56
CA ASN A 195 -1.22 31.17 7.18
C ASN A 195 -1.11 31.07 8.70
N THR A 196 -0.03 31.64 9.24
CA THR A 196 0.32 31.60 10.67
C THR A 196 -0.65 32.34 11.58
N SER A 197 -1.45 33.28 11.07
CA SER A 197 -2.48 33.98 11.85
C SER A 197 -3.59 33.06 12.38
N ILE A 198 -3.78 31.89 11.76
CA ILE A 198 -4.76 30.87 12.16
C ILE A 198 -4.24 30.02 13.34
N VAL A 199 -2.93 30.02 13.60
CA VAL A 199 -2.33 29.25 14.71
C VAL A 199 -2.74 29.83 16.07
N ALA A 200 -2.79 31.16 16.18
CA ALA A 200 -3.13 31.84 17.43
C ALA A 200 -4.55 31.52 17.94
N SER A 201 -5.47 31.09 17.06
CA SER A 201 -6.83 30.69 17.43
C SER A 201 -6.96 29.22 17.82
N LYS A 202 -5.88 28.42 17.78
CA LYS A 202 -5.88 26.98 18.08
C LYS A 202 -4.84 26.61 19.15
N PRO A 203 -5.13 26.84 20.44
CA PRO A 203 -4.18 26.62 21.53
C PRO A 203 -3.64 25.19 21.63
N TRP A 204 -4.40 24.19 21.18
CA TRP A 204 -3.99 22.77 21.21
C TRP A 204 -2.79 22.47 20.31
N LEU A 205 -2.50 23.29 19.30
CA LEU A 205 -1.35 23.11 18.40
C LEU A 205 0.00 23.43 19.08
N LYS A 206 -0.01 24.06 20.26
CA LYS A 206 1.20 24.55 20.93
C LYS A 206 2.18 23.44 21.35
N ASN A 207 1.65 22.26 21.64
CA ASN A 207 2.44 21.12 22.10
C ASN A 207 2.76 20.12 20.98
N ASP A 208 2.31 20.38 19.75
CA ASP A 208 2.51 19.48 18.62
C ASP A 208 3.95 19.56 18.11
N ASN A 209 4.38 18.49 17.44
CA ASN A 209 5.64 18.52 16.72
C ASN A 209 5.43 19.24 15.38
N VAL A 210 6.20 20.28 15.11
CA VAL A 210 5.98 21.16 13.95
C VAL A 210 7.20 21.19 13.05
N PHE A 211 6.98 20.92 11.77
CA PHE A 211 7.97 21.12 10.72
C PHE A 211 7.39 21.97 9.58
N THR A 212 8.26 22.59 8.81
CA THR A 212 7.86 23.36 7.63
C THR A 212 8.30 22.67 6.35
N PHE A 213 7.56 22.92 5.27
CA PHE A 213 7.93 22.52 3.92
C PHE A 213 7.40 23.53 2.91
N ASN A 214 8.06 23.61 1.75
CA ASN A 214 7.70 24.55 0.70
C ASN A 214 7.10 23.80 -0.49
N ILE A 215 6.10 24.42 -1.12
CA ILE A 215 5.58 23.99 -2.42
C ILE A 215 5.65 25.18 -3.37
N SER A 216 6.15 24.95 -4.58
CA SER A 216 6.17 25.96 -5.64
C SER A 216 4.82 26.00 -6.35
N VAL A 217 4.15 27.14 -6.31
CA VAL A 217 2.86 27.39 -6.95
C VAL A 217 3.03 28.55 -7.94
N ASN A 218 2.93 28.25 -9.24
CA ASN A 218 3.16 29.21 -10.33
C ASN A 218 4.50 29.97 -10.21
N GLY A 219 5.55 29.29 -9.75
CA GLY A 219 6.88 29.88 -9.59
C GLY A 219 7.11 30.63 -8.26
N THR A 220 6.10 30.71 -7.39
CA THR A 220 6.28 31.25 -6.04
C THR A 220 6.26 30.15 -5.01
N GLU A 221 7.26 30.13 -4.13
CA GLU A 221 7.28 29.22 -3.00
C GLU A 221 6.29 29.64 -1.91
N VAL A 222 5.51 28.67 -1.47
CA VAL A 222 4.55 28.81 -0.37
C VAL A 222 5.01 27.90 0.75
N GLU A 223 5.29 28.50 1.91
CA GLU A 223 5.64 27.78 3.12
C GLU A 223 4.38 27.23 3.81
N TYR A 224 4.44 25.97 4.20
CA TYR A 224 3.42 25.29 4.98
C TYR A 224 4.00 24.85 6.32
N TYR A 225 3.16 24.92 7.35
CA TYR A 225 3.44 24.48 8.70
C TYR A 225 2.62 23.23 8.98
N ALA A 226 3.31 22.10 9.19
CA ALA A 226 2.69 20.82 9.52
C ALA A 226 2.80 20.55 11.02
N TYR A 227 1.66 20.47 11.68
CA TYR A 227 1.50 20.13 13.09
C TYR A 227 1.13 18.66 13.20
N VAL A 228 2.01 17.86 13.81
CA VAL A 228 1.82 16.43 14.05
C VAL A 228 1.48 16.22 15.51
N ASN A 229 0.26 15.77 15.77
CA ASN A 229 -0.27 15.57 17.13
C ASN A 229 -0.06 14.12 17.63
N LYS A 230 0.02 13.15 16.70
CA LYS A 230 0.25 11.73 17.03
C LYS A 230 1.28 11.14 16.07
N THR A 231 2.03 10.16 16.55
CA THR A 231 2.93 9.38 15.70
C THR A 231 2.11 8.40 14.88
N PHE A 232 2.26 8.44 13.55
CA PHE A 232 1.60 7.51 12.64
C PHE A 232 2.37 7.40 11.33
N ALA A 233 2.10 6.33 10.59
CA ALA A 233 2.55 6.12 9.23
C ALA A 233 1.36 6.17 8.27
N PHE A 234 1.61 6.68 7.07
CA PHE A 234 0.67 6.60 5.97
C PHE A 234 1.37 6.24 4.68
N THR A 235 0.60 5.74 3.71
CA THR A 235 1.11 5.39 2.39
C THR A 235 0.39 6.14 1.30
N TYR A 236 1.07 6.34 0.18
CA TYR A 236 0.51 7.04 -0.97
C TYR A 236 1.20 6.60 -2.26
N PRO A 237 0.54 6.70 -3.40
CA PRO A 237 1.11 6.30 -4.69
C PRO A 237 2.11 7.31 -5.26
N VAL A 238 3.29 6.82 -5.68
CA VAL A 238 4.38 7.62 -6.26
C VAL A 238 4.52 7.43 -7.77
N SER A 239 4.64 6.17 -8.25
CA SER A 239 4.79 5.83 -9.68
C SER A 239 4.26 4.43 -10.00
N GLY A 240 3.88 4.11 -11.24
CA GLY A 240 3.35 2.79 -11.66
C GLY A 240 1.94 2.43 -11.12
N PHE A 241 1.59 3.10 -10.01
CA PHE A 241 0.27 3.49 -9.51
C PHE A 241 -0.74 2.36 -9.16
N PRO A 242 -1.41 2.44 -8.00
CA PRO A 242 -2.61 1.66 -7.69
C PRO A 242 -3.78 2.14 -8.55
N LEU A 243 -4.72 1.23 -8.76
CA LEU A 243 -5.97 1.54 -9.46
C LEU A 243 -6.77 2.55 -8.63
N ALA A 244 -7.36 3.53 -9.30
CA ALA A 244 -8.18 4.54 -8.65
C ALA A 244 -9.27 3.87 -7.77
N GLY A 245 -9.29 4.20 -6.47
CA GLY A 245 -10.27 3.68 -5.53
C GLY A 245 -9.90 2.35 -4.85
N SER A 246 -8.65 1.90 -4.96
CA SER A 246 -8.19 0.65 -4.37
C SER A 246 -6.90 0.83 -3.55
N ASP A 247 -6.80 0.15 -2.40
CA ASP A 247 -5.55 0.04 -1.63
C ASP A 247 -4.61 -1.05 -2.16
N ILE A 248 -4.94 -1.65 -3.31
CA ILE A 248 -4.13 -2.69 -3.95
C ILE A 248 -3.05 -2.04 -4.81
N ALA A 249 -1.79 -2.30 -4.45
CA ALA A 249 -0.60 -1.92 -5.20
C ALA A 249 -0.23 -3.04 -6.20
N PRO A 250 -0.41 -2.85 -7.52
CA PRO A 250 -0.06 -3.86 -8.53
C PRO A 250 1.46 -3.96 -8.73
N ALA A 251 1.91 -5.07 -9.32
CA ALA A 251 3.30 -5.25 -9.73
C ALA A 251 3.80 -4.06 -10.58
N GLY A 252 5.01 -3.57 -10.28
CA GLY A 252 5.60 -2.42 -10.95
C GLY A 252 5.17 -1.05 -10.39
N SER A 253 4.28 -1.01 -9.40
CA SER A 253 3.99 0.22 -8.65
C SER A 253 5.06 0.54 -7.60
N VAL A 254 5.19 1.82 -7.28
CA VAL A 254 6.03 2.37 -6.22
C VAL A 254 5.12 3.14 -5.29
N ILE A 255 5.17 2.75 -4.02
CA ILE A 255 4.36 3.30 -2.94
C ILE A 255 5.27 4.06 -1.99
N GLY A 256 4.97 5.33 -1.76
CA GLY A 256 5.60 6.14 -0.75
C GLY A 256 5.06 5.76 0.62
N VAL A 257 5.95 5.58 1.57
CA VAL A 257 5.66 5.35 2.98
C VAL A 257 6.27 6.51 3.75
N MET A 258 5.44 7.19 4.54
CA MET A 258 5.91 8.29 5.38
C MET A 258 5.48 8.05 6.83
N ILE A 259 6.45 8.09 7.73
CA ILE A 259 6.27 8.03 9.18
C ILE A 259 6.40 9.45 9.70
N LEU A 260 5.39 9.94 10.42
CA LEU A 260 5.38 11.24 11.07
C LEU A 260 5.51 11.02 12.58
N PHE A 261 6.45 11.72 13.23
CA PHE A 261 6.69 11.60 14.67
C PHE A 261 5.92 12.68 15.42
N GLY A 262 4.99 12.27 16.28
CA GLY A 262 4.25 13.15 17.19
C GLY A 262 5.05 13.52 18.43
N PRO A 263 4.52 14.37 19.33
CA PRO A 263 5.28 15.04 20.37
C PRO A 263 5.95 14.12 21.40
N GLY A 264 5.44 12.91 21.65
CA GLY A 264 6.12 11.93 22.51
C GLY A 264 7.42 11.41 21.89
N GLU A 265 7.29 10.79 20.71
CA GLU A 265 8.41 10.15 20.01
C GLU A 265 9.35 11.15 19.34
N ALA A 266 8.85 12.33 18.99
CA ALA A 266 9.65 13.38 18.35
C ALA A 266 10.83 13.85 19.21
N THR A 267 10.75 13.71 20.53
CA THR A 267 11.88 14.06 21.42
C THR A 267 13.08 13.12 21.28
N ASN A 268 12.86 11.92 20.76
CA ASN A 268 13.93 10.99 20.43
C ASN A 268 14.52 11.36 19.07
N VAL A 269 15.83 11.60 19.04
CA VAL A 269 16.57 11.90 17.81
C VAL A 269 17.35 10.66 17.44
N PHE A 270 17.01 10.09 16.29
CA PHE A 270 17.47 8.78 15.86
C PHE A 270 18.80 8.82 15.11
N GLN A 271 19.60 9.86 15.32
CA GLN A 271 20.92 9.99 14.70
C GLN A 271 21.94 9.07 15.36
N TYR A 272 22.89 8.60 14.55
CA TYR A 272 24.00 7.75 14.96
C TYR A 272 23.57 6.41 15.56
N GLU A 273 22.44 5.89 15.09
CA GLU A 273 21.96 4.55 15.43
C GLU A 273 21.32 3.86 14.22
N THR A 274 21.15 2.55 14.35
CA THR A 274 20.38 1.75 13.40
C THR A 274 18.91 1.75 13.83
N VAL A 275 18.05 2.25 12.95
CA VAL A 275 16.60 2.11 13.06
C VAL A 275 16.13 0.92 12.25
N THR A 276 15.11 0.24 12.74
CA THR A 276 14.47 -0.87 12.04
C THR A 276 13.02 -0.52 11.75
N ILE A 277 12.63 -0.63 10.49
CA ILE A 277 11.26 -0.48 10.02
C ILE A 277 10.81 -1.84 9.52
N GLN A 278 9.65 -2.30 9.99
CA GLN A 278 9.07 -3.55 9.53
C GLN A 278 7.69 -3.29 8.94
N ILE A 279 7.49 -3.74 7.70
CA ILE A 279 6.19 -3.75 7.04
C ILE A 279 5.73 -5.20 6.96
N THR A 280 4.58 -5.49 7.56
CA THR A 280 3.94 -6.79 7.53
C THR A 280 2.69 -6.68 6.64
N PRO A 281 2.80 -6.98 5.33
CA PRO A 281 1.67 -7.00 4.42
C PRO A 281 0.73 -8.20 4.69
N ASN A 282 -0.41 -8.21 3.99
CA ASN A 282 -1.42 -9.26 4.10
C ASN A 282 -0.98 -10.63 3.52
N ILE A 283 0.04 -10.63 2.67
CA ILE A 283 0.64 -11.80 2.02
C ILE A 283 2.16 -11.72 2.11
N GLY A 284 2.83 -12.86 1.99
CA GLY A 284 4.30 -12.93 2.00
C GLY A 284 4.92 -12.71 3.37
N SER A 285 6.25 -12.83 3.43
CA SER A 285 7.02 -12.51 4.62
C SER A 285 7.12 -10.99 4.85
N PRO A 286 7.24 -10.53 6.11
CA PRO A 286 7.46 -9.12 6.41
C PRO A 286 8.72 -8.57 5.74
N LEU A 287 8.64 -7.34 5.25
CA LEU A 287 9.80 -6.57 4.82
C LEU A 287 10.42 -5.90 6.04
N THR A 288 11.70 -6.21 6.31
CA THR A 288 12.49 -5.55 7.36
C THR A 288 13.57 -4.69 6.74
N ILE A 289 13.51 -3.38 7.00
CA ILE A 289 14.51 -2.39 6.58
C ILE A 289 15.30 -1.99 7.82
N SER A 290 16.61 -2.21 7.82
CA SER A 290 17.51 -1.74 8.87
C SER A 290 18.43 -0.68 8.29
N GLN A 291 18.29 0.56 8.76
CA GLN A 291 19.02 1.70 8.24
C GLN A 291 19.81 2.38 9.35
N TYR A 292 21.11 2.58 9.14
CA TYR A 292 21.91 3.44 10.00
C TYR A 292 21.66 4.90 9.61
N ILE A 293 21.18 5.71 10.55
CA ILE A 293 20.96 7.13 10.34
C ILE A 293 22.24 7.86 10.68
N TYR A 294 22.89 8.39 9.65
CA TYR A 294 24.07 9.23 9.79
C TYR A 294 23.72 10.68 9.44
N GLN A 295 24.11 11.61 10.30
CA GLN A 295 24.13 13.03 9.95
C GLN A 295 25.58 13.49 10.12
N PRO A 296 26.19 14.16 9.14
CA PRO A 296 27.54 14.69 9.33
C PRO A 296 27.54 15.81 10.37
N ASP A 297 28.48 15.76 11.31
CA ASP A 297 28.77 16.89 12.20
C ASP A 297 29.45 18.01 11.38
N GLY A 298 28.77 19.12 11.16
CA GLY A 298 29.42 20.33 10.67
C GLY A 298 28.52 21.36 10.00
N LYS A 299 28.78 22.64 10.31
CA LYS A 299 28.53 23.72 9.36
C LYS A 299 29.39 23.40 8.13
N VAL A 300 28.77 22.89 7.07
CA VAL A 300 29.42 22.76 5.76
C VAL A 300 29.71 24.18 5.26
N THR A 301 30.90 24.67 5.58
CA THR A 301 31.48 25.82 4.89
C THR A 301 32.01 25.24 3.59
N VAL A 302 31.39 25.65 2.49
CA VAL A 302 31.70 25.21 1.11
C VAL A 302 33.21 25.00 0.93
N ILE A 303 33.60 23.78 0.54
CA ILE A 303 34.91 23.53 -0.06
C ILE A 303 34.66 23.52 -1.56
N GLY A 304 35.14 24.56 -2.25
CA GLY A 304 35.07 24.74 -3.71
C GLY A 304 34.32 25.99 -4.10
#